data_AF-A0A7J2SVK2-F1
#
_entry.id   AF-A0A7J2SVK2-F1
#
_cell.length_a   1.000
_cell.length_b   1.000
_cell.length_c   1.000
_cell.angle_alpha   90.00
_cell.angle_beta   90.00
_cell.angle_gamma   90.00
#
_symmetry.space_group_name_H-M   'P 1'
#
loop_
_entity.id
_entity.type
_entity.pdbx_description
1 polymer ?
#
loop_
_entity_poly.entity_id
_entity_poly.type
_entity_poly.pdbx_seq_one_letter_code
_entity_poly.pdbx_strand_id
1 'polypeptide(L)'
;MVELLNDIVKYAREYGAIRIIPKIDIDSLIAAGLLWKNLEEHNISATINFDLKLVVEETDIPTVLINLPKPEEAEENKQLFNLVYNGKESVSAYVAYFLDKLFITSSWEKLLALIPGIYYGLDSEEGFPGLEKQLLKEIKENLSIKFGFKFWGRDRVGLQKAIYRTLIPFLP
;
A
#
# COMPACT_ATOMS: atom_id res chain seq x y z
N MET A 1 -15.55 -0.12 -2.64
CA MET A 1 -14.18 0.11 -2.15
C MET A 1 -14.18 0.33 -0.64
N VAL A 2 -14.71 1.41 -0.05
CA VAL A 2 -14.82 1.59 1.43
C VAL A 2 -15.28 0.33 2.19
N GLU A 3 -16.29 -0.36 1.64
CA GLU A 3 -16.85 -1.60 2.19
C GLU A 3 -15.81 -2.72 2.32
N LEU A 4 -14.86 -2.82 1.40
CA LEU A 4 -13.88 -3.90 1.34
C LEU A 4 -12.94 -3.90 2.55
N LEU A 5 -12.45 -2.74 3.00
CA LEU A 5 -11.53 -2.68 4.14
C LEU A 5 -12.28 -2.91 5.46
N ASN A 6 -13.53 -2.47 5.53
CA ASN A 6 -14.42 -2.82 6.64
C ASN A 6 -14.70 -4.33 6.69
N ASP A 7 -14.93 -4.97 5.54
CA ASP A 7 -15.12 -6.41 5.45
C ASP A 7 -13.86 -7.17 5.88
N ILE A 8 -12.68 -6.73 5.43
CA ILE A 8 -11.39 -7.28 5.87
C ILE A 8 -11.28 -7.24 7.40
N VAL A 9 -11.52 -6.08 8.01
CA VAL A 9 -11.44 -5.92 9.48
C VAL A 9 -12.51 -6.75 10.19
N LYS A 10 -13.72 -6.83 9.63
CA LYS A 10 -14.81 -7.64 10.17
C LYS A 10 -14.44 -9.12 10.19
N TYR A 11 -14.00 -9.68 9.06
CA TYR A 11 -13.58 -11.08 8.96
C TYR A 11 -12.37 -11.37 9.85
N ALA A 12 -11.40 -10.47 9.90
CA ALA A 12 -10.24 -10.63 10.77
C ALA A 12 -10.64 -10.74 12.27
N ARG A 13 -11.67 -9.99 12.69
CA ARG A 13 -12.22 -10.09 14.05
C ARG A 13 -13.04 -11.36 14.27
N GLU A 14 -13.86 -11.76 13.30
CA GLU A 14 -14.70 -12.96 13.39
C GLU A 14 -13.87 -14.24 13.50
N TYR A 15 -12.76 -14.33 12.75
CA TYR A 15 -11.90 -15.51 12.72
C TYR A 15 -10.70 -15.42 13.68
N GLY A 16 -10.46 -14.24 14.27
CA GLY A 16 -9.34 -13.98 15.18
C GLY A 16 -7.97 -13.90 14.49
N ALA A 17 -7.92 -14.12 13.16
CA ALA A 17 -6.70 -14.04 12.37
C ALA A 17 -6.99 -13.61 10.93
N ILE A 18 -5.99 -13.03 10.28
CA ILE A 18 -6.00 -12.75 8.84
C ILE A 18 -4.60 -12.95 8.23
N ARG A 19 -4.57 -13.50 7.03
CA ARG A 19 -3.36 -13.65 6.22
C ARG A 19 -3.29 -12.50 5.21
N ILE A 20 -2.11 -11.91 5.05
CA ILE A 20 -1.83 -10.87 4.07
C ILE A 20 -0.78 -11.42 3.12
N ILE A 21 -1.09 -11.46 1.83
CA ILE A 21 -0.16 -11.89 0.79
C ILE A 21 0.05 -10.74 -0.17
N PRO A 22 1.21 -10.05 -0.09
CA PRO A 22 1.55 -8.98 -1.01
C PRO A 22 2.39 -9.45 -2.19
N LYS A 23 2.24 -8.77 -3.33
CA LYS A 23 3.25 -8.78 -4.38
C LYS A 23 4.57 -8.19 -3.85
N ILE A 24 5.70 -8.62 -4.41
CA ILE A 24 7.03 -8.10 -4.03
C ILE A 24 7.31 -6.79 -4.79
N ASP A 25 6.61 -5.72 -4.42
CA ASP A 25 6.86 -4.35 -4.87
C ASP A 25 6.62 -3.32 -3.76
N ILE A 26 7.09 -2.09 -3.97
CA ILE A 26 7.09 -1.04 -2.93
C ILE A 26 5.68 -0.74 -2.43
N ASP A 27 4.71 -0.63 -3.33
CA ASP A 27 3.33 -0.33 -2.95
C ASP A 27 2.73 -1.46 -2.11
N SER A 28 2.88 -2.69 -2.56
CA SER A 28 2.26 -3.84 -1.90
C SER A 28 2.88 -4.13 -0.53
N LEU A 29 4.20 -3.95 -0.41
CA LEU A 29 4.91 -4.13 0.86
C LEU A 29 4.56 -3.03 1.87
N ILE A 30 4.43 -1.78 1.44
CA ILE A 30 4.00 -0.69 2.32
C ILE A 30 2.55 -0.91 2.74
N ALA A 31 1.64 -1.21 1.81
CA ALA A 31 0.25 -1.51 2.11
C ALA A 31 0.09 -2.69 3.10
N ALA A 32 0.84 -3.78 2.89
CA ALA A 32 0.87 -4.92 3.80
C ALA A 32 1.36 -4.53 5.20
N GLY A 33 2.45 -3.77 5.28
CA GLY A 33 3.01 -3.30 6.54
C GLY A 33 2.06 -2.39 7.32
N LEU A 34 1.38 -1.48 6.62
CA LEU A 34 0.37 -0.59 7.21
C LEU A 34 -0.81 -1.38 7.77
N LEU A 35 -1.35 -2.31 6.97
CA LEU A 35 -2.46 -3.17 7.38
C LEU A 35 -2.08 -4.06 8.56
N TRP A 36 -0.95 -4.77 8.46
CA TRP A 36 -0.42 -5.64 9.51
C TRP A 36 -0.24 -4.88 10.82
N LYS A 37 0.48 -3.75 10.81
CA LYS A 37 0.72 -2.93 12.00
C LYS A 37 -0.58 -2.50 12.65
N ASN A 38 -1.52 -1.95 11.88
CA ASN A 38 -2.77 -1.43 12.44
C ASN A 38 -3.63 -2.54 13.03
N LEU A 39 -3.68 -3.71 12.40
CA LEU A 39 -4.43 -4.85 12.93
C LEU A 39 -3.81 -5.38 14.25
N GLU A 40 -2.49 -5.55 14.28
CA GLU A 40 -1.76 -6.00 15.48
C GLU A 40 -1.93 -5.01 16.65
N GLU A 41 -1.82 -3.70 16.40
CA GLU A 41 -2.06 -2.67 17.42
C GLU A 41 -3.48 -2.71 18.00
N HIS A 42 -4.44 -3.30 17.28
CA HIS A 42 -5.83 -3.46 17.69
C HIS A 42 -6.18 -4.91 18.10
N ASN A 43 -5.17 -5.72 18.44
CA ASN A 43 -5.29 -7.11 18.91
C ASN A 43 -5.96 -8.06 17.90
N ILE A 44 -5.77 -7.80 16.61
CA ILE A 44 -6.20 -8.69 15.53
C ILE A 44 -4.94 -9.37 14.97
N SER A 45 -4.86 -10.69 15.06
CA SER A 45 -3.69 -11.42 14.58
C SER A 45 -3.58 -11.29 13.05
N ALA A 46 -2.47 -10.74 12.57
CA ALA A 46 -2.20 -10.58 11.16
C ALA A 46 -0.85 -11.21 10.83
N THR A 47 -0.80 -12.01 9.75
CA THR A 47 0.44 -12.61 9.26
C THR A 47 0.73 -12.17 7.84
N ILE A 48 1.97 -11.80 7.55
CA ILE A 48 2.42 -11.54 6.18
C ILE A 48 3.07 -12.81 5.64
N ASN A 49 2.58 -13.32 4.52
CA ASN A 49 3.13 -14.48 3.85
C ASN A 49 3.36 -14.18 2.37
N PHE A 50 4.33 -14.83 1.74
CA PHE A 50 4.65 -14.66 0.33
C PHE A 50 4.34 -15.92 -0.49
N ASP A 51 3.90 -17.01 0.16
CA ASP A 51 3.50 -18.24 -0.50
C ASP A 51 2.04 -18.17 -0.96
N LEU A 52 1.86 -18.11 -2.28
CA LEU A 52 0.56 -18.08 -2.93
C LEU A 52 -0.20 -19.42 -2.84
N LYS A 53 0.50 -20.54 -2.61
CA LYS A 53 -0.15 -21.86 -2.52
C LYS A 53 -1.16 -21.93 -1.38
N LEU A 54 -0.89 -21.20 -0.30
CA LEU A 54 -1.75 -21.10 0.88
C LEU A 54 -3.14 -20.55 0.57
N VAL A 55 -3.32 -19.82 -0.54
CA VAL A 55 -4.64 -19.32 -0.97
C VAL A 55 -5.57 -20.47 -1.37
N VAL A 56 -5.01 -21.53 -1.93
CA VAL A 56 -5.74 -22.71 -2.42
C VAL A 56 -5.74 -23.82 -1.37
N GLU A 57 -4.64 -23.99 -0.63
CA GLU A 57 -4.46 -25.07 0.34
C GLU A 57 -5.14 -24.78 1.70
N GLU A 58 -5.22 -23.50 2.12
CA GLU A 58 -5.72 -23.09 3.44
C GLU A 58 -6.81 -22.01 3.29
N THR A 59 -8.03 -22.44 2.95
CA THR A 59 -9.18 -21.57 2.64
C THR A 59 -9.99 -21.11 3.86
N ASP A 60 -9.69 -21.65 5.03
CA ASP A 60 -10.35 -21.40 6.32
C ASP A 60 -9.87 -20.11 7.01
N ILE A 61 -8.72 -19.58 6.59
CA ILE A 61 -8.16 -18.34 7.09
C ILE A 61 -8.47 -17.20 6.10
N PRO A 62 -9.15 -16.12 6.55
CA PRO A 62 -9.36 -14.94 5.71
C PRO A 62 -8.03 -14.43 5.16
N THR A 63 -7.99 -14.16 3.85
CA THR A 63 -6.76 -13.82 3.16
C THR A 63 -6.94 -12.54 2.34
N VAL A 64 -6.01 -11.59 2.48
CA VAL A 64 -5.95 -10.35 1.70
C VAL A 64 -4.80 -10.45 0.71
N LEU A 65 -5.14 -10.44 -0.58
CA LEU A 65 -4.19 -10.31 -1.68
C LEU A 65 -3.94 -8.83 -1.96
N ILE A 66 -2.68 -8.43 -2.04
CA ILE A 66 -2.29 -7.04 -2.35
C ILE A 66 -1.51 -7.01 -3.67
N ASN A 67 -2.08 -6.33 -4.66
CA ASN A 67 -1.64 -6.27 -6.07
C ASN A 67 -1.37 -7.65 -6.69
N LEU A 68 -2.16 -8.65 -6.29
CA LEU A 68 -2.10 -9.99 -6.83
C LEU A 68 -3.47 -10.36 -7.43
N PRO A 69 -3.51 -11.05 -8.58
CA PRO A 69 -4.78 -11.57 -9.10
C PRO A 69 -5.35 -12.63 -8.15
N LYS A 70 -6.68 -12.77 -8.15
CA LYS A 70 -7.30 -13.92 -7.50
C LYS A 70 -7.05 -15.16 -8.37
N PRO A 71 -6.65 -16.31 -7.78
CA PRO A 71 -6.64 -17.58 -8.50
C PRO A 71 -8.05 -17.93 -8.96
N GLU A 72 -8.19 -18.51 -10.15
CA GLU A 72 -9.49 -18.96 -10.69
C GLU A 72 -10.14 -19.99 -9.76
N GLU A 73 -9.35 -20.88 -9.14
CA GLU A 73 -9.87 -21.90 -8.23
C GLU A 73 -10.46 -21.33 -6.92
N ALA A 74 -10.16 -20.06 -6.61
CA ALA A 74 -10.59 -19.39 -5.38
C ALA A 74 -11.51 -18.19 -5.65
N GLU A 75 -12.07 -18.07 -6.85
CA GLU A 75 -12.90 -16.91 -7.25
C GLU A 75 -14.17 -16.77 -6.40
N GLU A 76 -14.79 -17.91 -6.02
CA GLU A 76 -15.98 -17.96 -5.17
C GLU A 76 -15.67 -17.82 -3.66
N ASN A 77 -14.39 -17.81 -3.26
CA ASN A 77 -14.01 -17.73 -1.86
C ASN A 77 -14.30 -16.32 -1.30
N LYS A 78 -15.35 -16.22 -0.48
CA LYS A 78 -15.77 -14.98 0.19
C LYS A 78 -14.77 -14.46 1.23
N GLN A 79 -13.87 -15.31 1.69
CA GLN A 79 -12.82 -14.95 2.65
C GLN A 79 -11.54 -14.47 1.95
N LEU A 80 -11.53 -14.45 0.61
CA LEU A 80 -10.43 -13.96 -0.20
C LEU A 80 -10.70 -12.52 -0.67
N PHE A 81 -9.98 -11.57 -0.11
CA PHE A 81 -10.04 -10.16 -0.46
C PHE A 81 -8.92 -9.80 -1.43
N ASN A 82 -9.17 -8.88 -2.35
CA ASN A 82 -8.15 -8.42 -3.29
C ASN A 82 -8.11 -6.90 -3.37
N LEU A 83 -6.95 -6.33 -3.07
CA LEU A 83 -6.63 -4.91 -3.17
C LEU A 83 -5.71 -4.72 -4.37
N VAL A 84 -6.23 -4.10 -5.44
CA VAL A 84 -5.50 -3.92 -6.70
C VAL A 84 -5.34 -2.44 -7.02
N TYR A 85 -4.15 -2.07 -7.47
CA TYR A 85 -3.86 -0.76 -8.02
C TYR A 85 -4.79 -0.42 -9.18
N ASN A 86 -5.44 0.75 -9.12
CA ASN A 86 -6.48 1.15 -10.07
C ASN A 86 -6.01 2.23 -11.07
N GLY A 87 -4.73 2.60 -11.06
CA GLY A 87 -4.17 3.65 -11.93
C GLY A 87 -4.37 5.08 -11.43
N LYS A 88 -5.19 5.31 -10.39
CA LYS A 88 -5.51 6.65 -9.88
C LYS A 88 -4.89 6.93 -8.52
N GLU A 89 -4.80 5.90 -7.69
CA GLU A 89 -4.23 5.96 -6.34
C GLU A 89 -3.51 4.64 -6.06
N SER A 90 -2.46 4.72 -5.25
CA SER A 90 -1.72 3.57 -4.77
C SER A 90 -2.55 2.74 -3.79
N VAL A 91 -2.26 1.43 -3.71
CA VAL A 91 -2.94 0.56 -2.73
C VAL A 91 -2.56 0.98 -1.30
N SER A 92 -1.36 1.49 -1.09
CA SER A 92 -0.94 2.03 0.20
C SER A 92 -1.72 3.27 0.62
N ALA A 93 -1.96 4.22 -0.29
CA ALA A 93 -2.79 5.39 0.00
C ALA A 93 -4.23 4.99 0.33
N TYR A 94 -4.76 4.02 -0.42
CA TYR A 94 -6.04 3.41 -0.13
C TYR A 94 -6.08 2.82 1.29
N VAL A 95 -5.15 1.91 1.62
CA VAL A 95 -5.09 1.27 2.93
C VAL A 95 -4.94 2.29 4.05
N ALA A 96 -4.00 3.22 3.95
CA ALA A 96 -3.79 4.26 4.96
C ALA A 96 -5.03 5.12 5.19
N TYR A 97 -5.68 5.58 4.12
CA TYR A 97 -6.85 6.45 4.22
C TYR A 97 -8.02 5.78 4.92
N PHE A 98 -8.26 4.49 4.66
CA PHE A 98 -9.36 3.76 5.31
C PHE A 98 -9.01 3.31 6.72
N LEU A 99 -7.76 2.92 6.99
CA LEU A 99 -7.31 2.67 8.36
C LEU A 99 -7.40 3.93 9.23
N ASP A 100 -7.10 5.10 8.66
CA ASP A 100 -7.23 6.37 9.39
C ASP A 100 -8.65 6.63 9.89
N LYS A 101 -9.65 6.26 9.10
CA LYS A 101 -11.07 6.38 9.47
C LYS A 101 -11.50 5.37 10.54
N LEU A 102 -10.83 4.23 10.62
CA LEU A 102 -11.19 3.14 11.54
C LEU A 102 -10.46 3.22 12.87
N PHE A 103 -9.17 3.54 12.81
CA PHE A 103 -8.22 3.37 13.90
C PHE A 103 -7.41 4.62 14.21
N ILE A 104 -7.49 5.66 13.37
CA ILE A 104 -6.64 6.87 13.40
C ILE A 104 -5.16 6.50 13.19
N THR A 105 -4.62 6.87 12.04
CA THR A 105 -3.23 6.60 11.67
C THR A 105 -2.33 7.79 11.97
N SER A 106 -1.07 7.49 12.30
CA SER A 106 -0.03 8.48 12.55
C SER A 106 0.42 9.20 11.28
N SER A 107 0.99 10.40 11.43
CA SER A 107 1.60 11.12 10.31
C SER A 107 2.69 10.33 9.58
N TRP A 108 3.36 9.41 10.28
CA TRP A 108 4.39 8.55 9.68
C TRP A 108 3.78 7.53 8.70
N GLU A 109 2.66 6.92 9.07
CA GLU A 109 1.94 5.97 8.20
C GLU A 109 1.39 6.68 6.96
N LYS A 110 0.85 7.89 7.14
CA LYS A 110 0.40 8.74 6.04
C LYS A 110 1.56 9.11 5.10
N LEU A 111 2.74 9.40 5.65
CA LEU A 111 3.94 9.66 4.84
C LEU A 111 4.38 8.42 4.05
N LEU A 112 4.43 7.25 4.69
CA LEU A 112 4.78 5.99 4.01
C LEU A 112 3.82 5.71 2.84
N ALA A 113 2.53 5.98 3.04
CA ALA A 113 1.50 5.80 2.02
C ALA A 113 1.65 6.71 0.79
N LEU A 114 2.40 7.81 0.88
CA LEU A 114 2.71 8.67 -0.28
C LEU A 114 3.86 8.13 -1.13
N ILE A 115 4.76 7.30 -0.57
CA ILE A 115 5.95 6.81 -1.28
C ILE A 115 5.55 6.05 -2.56
N PRO A 116 4.56 5.14 -2.55
CA PRO A 116 4.11 4.47 -3.76
C PRO A 116 3.53 5.41 -4.80
N GLY A 117 2.82 6.46 -4.38
CA GLY A 117 2.34 7.49 -5.30
C GLY A 117 3.49 8.17 -6.06
N ILE A 118 4.61 8.44 -5.37
CA ILE A 118 5.83 8.98 -6.01
C ILE A 118 6.45 7.94 -6.94
N TYR A 119 6.50 6.68 -6.49
CA TYR A 119 7.05 5.57 -7.28
C TYR A 119 6.32 5.37 -8.61
N TYR A 120 4.98 5.48 -8.60
CA TYR A 120 4.16 5.42 -9.81
C TYR A 120 4.13 6.72 -10.62
N GLY A 121 4.79 7.79 -10.15
CA GLY A 121 4.81 9.09 -10.82
C GLY A 121 3.48 9.84 -10.74
N LEU A 122 2.65 9.57 -9.74
CA LEU A 122 1.40 10.30 -9.48
C LEU A 122 1.65 11.71 -8.90
N ASP A 123 2.87 12.00 -8.45
CA ASP A 123 3.28 13.32 -7.96
C ASP A 123 3.65 14.25 -9.14
N SER A 124 2.70 15.09 -9.53
CA SER A 124 2.84 16.09 -10.58
C SER A 124 3.08 17.50 -10.01
N GLU A 125 3.33 18.48 -10.88
CA GLU A 125 3.40 19.90 -10.48
C GLU A 125 2.10 20.40 -9.83
N GLU A 126 0.95 19.85 -10.24
CA GLU A 126 -0.36 20.14 -9.64
C GLU A 126 -0.55 19.44 -8.27
N GLY A 127 0.44 18.64 -7.86
CA GLY A 127 0.44 17.79 -6.68
C GLY A 127 -0.02 16.37 -6.97
N PHE A 128 -0.30 15.63 -5.90
CA PHE A 128 -0.91 14.30 -6.01
C PHE A 128 -2.40 14.39 -6.36
N PRO A 129 -2.95 13.42 -7.11
CA PRO A 129 -4.39 13.21 -7.24
C PRO A 129 -4.96 12.45 -6.03
N GLY A 130 -6.29 12.26 -6.03
CA GLY A 130 -6.96 11.23 -5.23
C GLY A 130 -6.73 11.27 -3.72
N LEU A 131 -6.50 10.09 -3.14
CA LEU A 131 -6.31 9.88 -1.70
C LEU A 131 -4.97 10.41 -1.22
N GLU A 132 -3.90 10.28 -2.02
CA GLU A 132 -2.60 10.84 -1.72
C GLU A 132 -2.67 12.36 -1.49
N LYS A 133 -3.51 13.07 -2.25
CA LYS A 133 -3.76 14.51 -2.01
C LYS A 133 -4.36 14.77 -0.63
N GLN A 134 -5.28 13.92 -0.18
CA GLN A 134 -5.95 14.06 1.11
C GLN A 134 -4.97 13.78 2.24
N LEU A 135 -4.25 12.66 2.16
CA LEU A 135 -3.18 12.30 3.10
C LEU A 135 -2.13 13.40 3.20
N LEU A 136 -1.66 13.92 2.05
CA LEU A 136 -0.66 14.98 2.02
C LEU A 136 -1.13 16.26 2.72
N LYS A 137 -2.40 16.65 2.55
CA LYS A 137 -2.94 17.86 3.21
C LYS A 137 -2.85 17.77 4.73
N GLU A 138 -3.06 16.59 5.28
CA GLU A 138 -3.06 16.36 6.73
C GLU A 138 -1.65 16.38 7.33
N ILE A 139 -0.63 16.04 6.54
CA ILE A 139 0.78 16.02 7.00
C ILE A 139 1.62 17.18 6.46
N LYS A 140 1.01 18.11 5.71
CA LYS A 140 1.71 19.16 4.96
C LYS A 140 2.56 20.08 5.83
N GLU A 141 2.12 20.39 7.04
CA GLU A 141 2.84 21.29 7.95
C GLU A 141 4.22 20.73 8.37
N ASN A 142 4.39 19.40 8.29
CA ASN A 142 5.62 18.71 8.69
C ASN A 142 6.53 18.36 7.49
N LEU A 143 6.18 18.77 6.27
CA LEU A 143 6.87 18.36 5.04
C LEU A 143 7.22 19.53 4.14
N SER A 144 8.51 19.63 3.80
CA SER A 144 8.97 20.48 2.71
C SER A 144 9.01 19.68 1.41
N ILE A 145 8.17 20.04 0.44
CA ILE A 145 8.16 19.42 -0.89
C ILE A 145 9.05 20.25 -1.81
N LYS A 146 10.08 19.62 -2.38
CA LYS A 146 10.94 20.23 -3.41
C LYS A 146 10.67 19.58 -4.76
N PHE A 147 10.05 20.33 -5.66
CA PHE A 147 9.94 19.94 -7.06
C PHE A 147 11.31 20.09 -7.74
N GLY A 148 11.66 19.10 -8.55
CA GLY A 148 12.94 19.04 -9.27
C GLY A 148 13.16 17.67 -9.88
N PHE A 149 14.33 17.47 -10.50
CA PHE A 149 14.65 16.19 -11.13
C PHE A 149 14.63 15.05 -10.10
N LYS A 150 13.91 13.99 -10.44
CA LYS A 150 13.72 12.77 -9.61
C LYS A 150 14.82 11.75 -9.89
N PHE A 151 16.07 12.18 -9.89
CA PHE A 151 17.18 11.26 -10.11
C PHE A 151 17.46 10.43 -8.85
N TRP A 152 17.71 9.14 -9.05
CA TRP A 152 18.12 8.25 -7.98
C TRP A 152 19.39 8.77 -7.32
N GLY A 153 19.33 9.00 -6.01
CA GLY A 153 20.48 9.46 -5.25
C GLY A 153 20.98 10.86 -5.63
N ARG A 154 20.15 11.75 -6.18
CA ARG A 154 20.55 13.12 -6.58
C ARG A 154 21.34 13.89 -5.51
N ASP A 155 21.02 13.65 -4.24
CA ASP A 155 21.63 14.31 -3.08
C ASP A 155 22.76 13.47 -2.43
N ARG A 156 23.02 12.26 -2.94
CA ARG A 156 23.94 11.27 -2.36
C ARG A 156 25.06 10.82 -3.31
N VAL A 157 24.85 10.93 -4.62
CA VAL A 157 25.84 10.59 -5.64
C VAL A 157 26.01 11.76 -6.60
N GLY A 158 27.18 11.87 -7.25
CA GLY A 158 27.40 12.90 -8.27
C GLY A 158 26.37 12.81 -9.41
N LEU A 159 26.01 13.97 -9.99
CA LEU A 159 24.92 14.11 -10.96
C LEU A 159 24.96 13.08 -12.10
N GLN A 160 26.12 12.83 -12.68
CA GLN A 160 26.30 11.83 -13.74
C GLN A 160 25.87 10.42 -13.29
N LYS A 161 26.26 10.01 -12.09
CA LYS A 161 25.87 8.70 -11.52
C LYS A 161 24.39 8.67 -11.15
N ALA A 162 23.83 9.79 -10.69
CA ALA A 162 22.41 9.89 -10.38
C ALA A 162 21.57 9.66 -11.65
N ILE A 163 21.91 10.36 -12.73
CA ILE A 163 21.27 10.24 -14.05
C ILE A 163 21.38 8.80 -14.57
N TYR A 164 22.60 8.24 -14.66
CA TYR A 164 22.82 6.90 -15.21
C TYR A 164 22.12 5.77 -14.43
N ARG A 165 21.95 5.94 -13.12
CA ARG A 165 21.25 4.96 -12.26
C ARG A 165 19.74 5.16 -12.18
N THR A 166 19.24 6.28 -12.68
CA THR A 166 17.79 6.54 -12.68
C THR A 166 17.15 5.72 -13.79
N LEU A 167 16.46 4.66 -13.38
CA LEU A 167 15.70 3.81 -14.30
C LEU A 167 14.26 4.29 -14.49
N ILE A 168 13.76 5.14 -13.58
CA ILE A 168 12.39 5.68 -13.59
C ILE A 168 12.45 7.17 -13.21
N PRO A 169 11.98 8.10 -14.08
CA PRO A 169 11.65 7.84 -15.49
C PRO A 169 12.91 7.42 -16.26
N PHE A 170 12.76 6.51 -17.23
CA PHE A 170 13.87 6.09 -18.09
C PHE A 170 14.33 7.29 -18.92
N LEU A 171 15.65 7.55 -18.92
CA LEU A 171 16.27 8.63 -19.69
C LEU A 171 16.85 8.03 -20.99
N PRO A 172 16.36 8.42 -22.18
CA PRO A 172 16.86 7.92 -23.46
C PRO A 172 18.27 8.40 -23.80
#